data_AF-A0A2K2CG12-F1
#
_entry.id   AF-A0A2K2CG12-F1
#
_cell.length_a   1.000
_cell.length_b   1.000
_cell.length_c   1.000
_cell.angle_alpha   90.00
_cell.angle_beta   90.00
_cell.angle_gamma   90.00
#
_symmetry.space_group_name_H-M   'P 1'
#
loop_
_entity.id
_entity.type
_entity.pdbx_description
1 polymer ?
#
loop_
_entity_poly.entity_id
_entity_poly.type
_entity_poly.pdbx_seq_one_letter_code
_entity_poly.pdbx_strand_id
1 'polypeptide(L)'
;MFNYGDIGLEPEKDASKTMASKYLVACLEKYADDNFILFFLNLEDHWVTILICLPWSAVYYFDSLLPKKTVRGRFWKPIKSLMNTAWKVATKGKLAGKGYKDEPHHNHRFPCQQQLPGSLFCGYYCCHILMKNASMFKSEWKGSVAAMEEYRRPRMTMEHRPKWVVYNIQREFVHLINNEVIKPSGDFFERVEQVVSRVHPRQ
;
A
#
# COMPACT_ATOMS: atom_id res chain seq x y z
N MET A 1 0.64 10.66 -3.22
CA MET A 1 1.70 9.64 -3.36
C MET A 1 2.78 9.99 -2.35
N PHE A 2 3.18 9.06 -1.49
CA PHE A 2 4.17 9.32 -0.44
C PHE A 2 5.57 8.96 -0.93
N ASN A 3 6.54 9.86 -0.74
CA ASN A 3 7.95 9.60 -1.01
C ASN A 3 8.72 9.60 0.31
N TYR A 4 9.56 8.59 0.53
CA TYR A 4 10.41 8.47 1.71
C TYR A 4 11.39 9.63 1.87
N GLY A 5 11.85 10.24 0.77
CA GLY A 5 12.72 11.42 0.81
C GLY A 5 12.18 12.50 1.75
N ASP A 6 10.86 12.57 1.88
CA ASP A 6 10.11 13.56 2.65
C ASP A 6 9.74 13.11 4.09
N ILE A 7 10.06 11.87 4.51
CA ILE A 7 9.51 11.25 5.74
C ILE A 7 10.61 10.87 6.76
N GLY A 8 11.89 11.14 6.47
CA GLY A 8 12.99 10.81 7.37
C GLY A 8 12.91 11.47 8.76
N LEU A 9 13.60 10.88 9.75
CA LEU A 9 13.53 11.31 11.16
C LEU A 9 14.33 12.58 11.47
N GLU A 10 15.07 13.09 10.50
CA GLU A 10 15.93 14.27 10.64
C GLU A 10 15.07 15.54 10.89
N PRO A 11 15.57 16.52 11.69
CA PRO A 11 14.82 17.75 11.99
C PRO A 11 14.43 18.56 10.74
N GLU A 12 15.30 18.61 9.73
CA GLU A 12 15.02 19.31 8.47
C GLU A 12 13.81 18.76 7.70
N LYS A 13 13.33 17.56 8.05
CA LYS A 13 12.15 16.94 7.44
C LYS A 13 10.87 17.10 8.26
N ASP A 14 10.87 17.87 9.34
CA ASP A 14 9.71 18.04 10.24
C ASP A 14 8.48 18.62 9.53
N ALA A 15 8.67 19.57 8.62
CA ALA A 15 7.58 20.15 7.83
C ALA A 15 6.93 19.09 6.92
N SER A 16 7.75 18.32 6.21
CA SER A 16 7.32 17.25 5.32
C SER A 16 6.63 16.10 6.08
N LYS A 17 7.18 15.68 7.23
CA LYS A 17 6.53 14.72 8.14
C LYS A 17 5.17 15.22 8.61
N THR A 18 5.07 16.51 8.95
CA THR A 18 3.80 17.13 9.38
C THR A 18 2.76 17.10 8.26
N MET A 19 3.14 17.46 7.03
CA MET A 19 2.24 17.38 5.88
C MET A 19 1.82 15.94 5.58
N ALA A 20 2.78 15.01 5.61
CA ALA A 20 2.51 13.59 5.40
C ALA A 20 1.53 13.03 6.45
N SER A 21 1.68 13.44 7.71
CA SER A 21 0.80 13.05 8.81
C SER A 21 -0.61 13.58 8.59
N LYS A 22 -0.74 14.87 8.24
CA LYS A 22 -2.05 15.49 7.92
C LYS A 22 -2.74 14.77 6.76
N TYR A 23 -2.01 14.42 5.70
CA TYR A 23 -2.59 13.64 4.60
C TYR A 23 -3.07 12.27 5.07
N LEU A 24 -2.27 11.54 5.86
CA LEU A 24 -2.67 10.22 6.36
C LEU A 24 -3.91 10.30 7.25
N VAL A 25 -3.99 11.31 8.12
CA VAL A 25 -5.20 11.58 8.93
C VAL A 25 -6.39 11.81 8.01
N ALA A 26 -6.28 12.73 7.05
CA ALA A 26 -7.37 13.00 6.10
C ALA A 26 -7.79 11.74 5.32
N CYS A 27 -6.84 10.88 4.95
CA CYS A 27 -7.11 9.60 4.28
C CYS A 27 -7.89 8.64 5.20
N LEU A 28 -7.41 8.43 6.43
CA LEU A 28 -8.05 7.59 7.44
C LEU A 28 -9.48 8.07 7.76
N GLU A 29 -9.68 9.38 7.85
CA GLU A 29 -10.98 9.99 8.13
C GLU A 29 -11.93 9.97 6.93
N LYS A 30 -11.41 10.11 5.70
CA LYS A 30 -12.20 10.04 4.47
C LYS A 30 -12.74 8.64 4.22
N TYR A 31 -11.93 7.63 4.50
CA TYR A 31 -12.25 6.21 4.27
C TYR A 31 -12.59 5.49 5.58
N ALA A 32 -13.17 6.22 6.54
CA ALA A 32 -13.41 5.71 7.89
C ALA A 32 -14.38 4.52 7.94
N ASP A 33 -15.26 4.40 6.95
CA ASP A 33 -16.27 3.35 6.84
C ASP A 33 -15.83 2.19 5.95
N ASP A 34 -14.65 2.29 5.33
CA ASP A 34 -14.06 1.20 4.58
C ASP A 34 -13.36 0.21 5.51
N ASN A 35 -13.25 -1.05 5.09
CA ASN A 35 -12.48 -2.05 5.83
C ASN A 35 -10.97 -1.94 5.55
N PHE A 36 -10.61 -1.45 4.36
CA PHE A 36 -9.25 -1.52 3.82
C PHE A 36 -8.90 -0.24 3.08
N ILE A 37 -7.70 0.29 3.36
CA ILE A 37 -7.12 1.43 2.65
C ILE A 37 -5.79 0.95 2.08
N LEU A 38 -5.62 1.06 0.76
CA LEU A 38 -4.41 0.60 0.08
C LEU A 38 -3.79 1.76 -0.70
N PHE A 39 -2.47 1.92 -0.57
CA PHE A 39 -1.72 2.92 -1.33
C PHE A 39 -0.28 2.47 -1.58
N PHE A 40 0.39 3.13 -2.52
CA PHE A 40 1.80 2.91 -2.81
C PHE A 40 2.69 3.92 -2.08
N LEU A 41 3.81 3.43 -1.57
CA LEU A 41 4.87 4.21 -0.95
C LEU A 41 6.14 4.02 -1.76
N ASN A 42 6.79 5.12 -2.12
CA ASN A 42 8.10 5.10 -2.75
C ASN A 42 9.18 5.26 -1.68
N LEU A 43 10.08 4.29 -1.58
CA LEU A 43 11.30 4.32 -0.78
C LEU A 43 12.47 4.75 -1.68
N GLU A 44 12.49 6.03 -2.08
CA GLU A 44 13.47 6.63 -3.00
C GLU A 44 13.45 6.07 -4.44
N ASP A 45 13.88 4.83 -4.61
CA ASP A 45 13.94 4.11 -5.90
C ASP A 45 13.13 2.81 -5.88
N HIS A 46 12.48 2.49 -4.76
CA HIS A 46 11.79 1.23 -4.56
C HIS A 46 10.33 1.41 -4.14
N TRP A 47 9.40 0.81 -4.89
CA TRP A 47 7.97 0.87 -4.60
C TRP A 47 7.52 -0.25 -3.66
N VAL A 48 6.69 0.10 -2.69
CA VAL A 48 6.07 -0.81 -1.72
C VAL A 48 4.57 -0.55 -1.67
N THR A 49 3.75 -1.60 -1.57
CA THR A 49 2.32 -1.47 -1.30
C THR A 49 2.06 -1.48 0.21
N ILE A 50 1.30 -0.50 0.69
CA ILE A 50 0.83 -0.41 2.08
C ILE A 50 -0.66 -0.72 2.11
N LEU A 51 -1.06 -1.59 3.03
CA LEU A 51 -2.47 -1.88 3.32
C LEU A 51 -2.75 -1.59 4.79
N ILE A 52 -3.66 -0.66 5.05
CA ILE A 52 -4.26 -0.44 6.35
C ILE A 52 -5.55 -1.24 6.43
N CYS A 53 -5.65 -2.12 7.42
CA CYS A 53 -6.88 -2.84 7.74
C CYS A 53 -7.47 -2.24 9.01
N LEU A 54 -8.56 -1.48 8.84
CA LEU A 54 -9.20 -0.75 9.93
C LEU A 54 -9.78 -1.70 11.00
N PRO A 55 -10.58 -2.73 10.66
CA PRO A 55 -11.16 -3.65 11.65
C PRO A 55 -10.13 -4.38 12.52
N TRP A 56 -8.91 -4.55 12.03
CA TRP A 56 -7.86 -5.27 12.75
C TRP A 56 -6.86 -4.35 13.44
N SER A 57 -6.99 -3.03 13.26
CA SER A 57 -5.99 -2.06 13.68
C SER A 57 -4.60 -2.53 13.24
N ALA A 58 -4.41 -2.77 11.94
CA ALA A 58 -3.19 -3.37 11.41
C ALA A 58 -2.72 -2.69 10.11
N VAL A 59 -1.40 -2.60 9.94
CA VAL A 59 -0.76 -2.09 8.73
C VAL A 59 0.19 -3.14 8.17
N TYR A 60 -0.02 -3.51 6.91
CA TYR A 60 0.78 -4.47 6.19
C TYR A 60 1.66 -3.76 5.16
N TYR A 61 2.94 -4.16 5.13
CA TYR A 61 3.95 -3.61 4.24
C TYR A 61 4.37 -4.69 3.24
N PHE A 62 3.88 -4.59 2.01
CA PHE A 62 4.22 -5.53 0.94
C PHE A 62 5.42 -5.03 0.16
N ASP A 63 6.57 -5.53 0.57
CA ASP A 63 7.87 -5.20 0.02
C ASP A 63 8.38 -6.37 -0.83
N SER A 64 8.35 -6.20 -2.16
CA SER A 64 8.84 -7.23 -3.09
C SER A 64 10.34 -7.45 -2.99
N LEU A 65 11.08 -6.59 -2.30
CA LEU A 65 12.51 -6.72 -2.07
C LEU A 65 12.78 -6.84 -0.58
N LEU A 66 12.81 -8.06 -0.02
CA LEU A 66 13.18 -8.26 1.39
C LEU A 66 14.57 -7.65 1.67
N PRO A 67 14.67 -6.50 2.37
CA PRO A 67 15.96 -5.88 2.59
C PRO A 67 16.73 -6.68 3.64
N LYS A 68 18.07 -6.63 3.60
CA LYS A 68 18.90 -7.05 4.74
C LYS A 68 18.39 -6.33 6.01
N LYS A 69 18.33 -7.04 7.15
CA LYS A 69 17.74 -6.55 8.42
C LYS A 69 18.19 -5.13 8.82
N THR A 70 19.43 -4.76 8.52
CA THR A 70 20.03 -3.45 8.83
C THR A 70 19.45 -2.31 7.98
N VAL A 71 19.16 -2.55 6.70
CA VAL A 71 18.54 -1.58 5.79
C VAL A 71 17.07 -1.37 6.15
N ARG A 72 16.40 -2.45 6.56
CA ARG A 72 15.01 -2.46 7.02
C ARG A 72 14.77 -1.46 8.16
N GLY A 73 15.65 -1.40 9.14
CA GLY A 73 15.48 -0.51 10.31
C GLY A 73 15.42 0.98 9.97
N ARG A 74 16.19 1.43 8.96
CA ARG A 74 16.29 2.85 8.61
C ARG A 74 15.03 3.40 7.97
N PHE A 75 14.44 2.68 7.01
CA PHE A 75 13.24 3.14 6.33
C PHE A 75 11.99 3.02 7.21
N TRP A 76 11.79 1.86 7.86
CA TRP A 76 10.52 1.57 8.51
C TRP A 76 10.30 2.30 9.82
N LYS A 77 11.35 2.69 10.55
CA LYS A 77 11.19 3.41 11.82
C LYS A 77 10.46 4.76 11.61
N PRO A 78 10.90 5.66 10.71
CA PRO A 78 10.16 6.88 10.38
C PRO A 78 8.72 6.61 9.91
N ILE A 79 8.54 5.63 9.01
CA ILE A 79 7.22 5.31 8.45
C ILE A 79 6.25 4.80 9.52
N LYS A 80 6.72 3.93 10.44
CA LYS A 80 5.92 3.48 11.59
C LYS A 80 5.53 4.64 12.49
N SER A 81 6.49 5.51 12.82
CA SER A 81 6.22 6.68 13.65
C SER A 81 5.15 7.55 13.02
N LEU A 82 5.28 7.87 11.73
CA LEU A 82 4.31 8.64 10.97
C LEU A 82 2.92 8.00 11.01
N MET A 83 2.84 6.70 10.78
CA MET A 83 1.59 5.95 10.79
C MET A 83 0.92 5.93 12.16
N ASN A 84 1.69 5.70 13.24
CA ASN A 84 1.19 5.73 14.61
C ASN A 84 0.66 7.11 14.99
N THR A 85 1.38 8.18 14.60
CA THR A 85 0.94 9.55 14.84
C THR A 85 -0.39 9.83 14.14
N ALA A 86 -0.49 9.51 12.85
CA ALA A 86 -1.71 9.73 12.08
C ALA A 86 -2.88 8.88 12.61
N TRP A 87 -2.63 7.61 12.93
CA TRP A 87 -3.61 6.71 13.53
C TRP A 87 -4.17 7.27 14.83
N LYS A 88 -3.30 7.66 15.76
CA LYS A 88 -3.68 8.22 17.07
C LYS A 88 -4.52 9.48 16.96
N VAL A 89 -4.25 10.33 15.96
CA VAL A 89 -5.07 11.51 15.69
C VAL A 89 -6.43 11.08 15.17
N ALA A 90 -6.48 10.20 14.17
CA ALA A 90 -7.72 9.76 13.55
C ALA A 90 -8.63 8.96 14.51
N THR A 91 -8.08 8.12 15.38
CA THR A 91 -8.84 7.34 16.40
C THR A 91 -9.35 8.17 17.56
N LYS A 92 -8.84 9.39 17.74
CA LYS A 92 -9.44 10.41 18.62
C LYS A 92 -10.41 11.34 17.89
N GLY A 93 -10.35 11.36 16.56
CA GLY A 93 -11.21 12.11 15.65
C GLY A 93 -12.34 11.25 15.10
N LYS A 94 -12.50 11.21 13.77
CA LYS A 94 -13.64 10.51 13.13
C LYS A 94 -13.68 8.99 13.32
N LEU A 95 -12.57 8.35 13.69
CA LEU A 95 -12.54 6.92 14.00
C LEU A 95 -12.83 6.64 15.49
N ALA A 96 -13.12 7.68 16.30
CA ALA A 96 -13.45 7.51 17.71
C ALA A 96 -14.70 6.62 17.90
N GLY A 97 -14.68 5.81 18.96
CA GLY A 97 -15.79 4.90 19.28
C GLY A 97 -15.86 3.63 18.43
N LYS A 98 -15.00 3.46 17.41
CA LYS A 98 -14.98 2.25 16.56
C LYS A 98 -14.25 1.03 17.19
N GLY A 99 -13.81 1.14 18.43
CA GLY A 99 -13.17 0.03 19.17
C GLY A 99 -11.77 -0.37 18.67
N TYR A 100 -11.12 0.51 17.91
CA TYR A 100 -9.77 0.28 17.40
C TYR A 100 -8.71 0.36 18.51
N LYS A 101 -7.58 -0.32 18.31
CA LYS A 101 -6.43 -0.24 19.21
C LYS A 101 -5.79 1.15 19.13
N ASP A 102 -5.14 1.57 20.22
CA ASP A 102 -4.43 2.86 20.28
C ASP A 102 -3.29 2.96 19.26
N GLU A 103 -2.62 1.85 18.99
CA GLU A 103 -1.61 1.73 17.95
C GLU A 103 -1.93 0.55 17.02
N PRO A 104 -1.74 0.72 15.70
CA PRO A 104 -1.91 -0.37 14.78
C PRO A 104 -0.75 -1.37 14.87
N HIS A 105 -1.05 -2.64 14.67
CA HIS A 105 -0.03 -3.68 14.53
C HIS A 105 0.68 -3.56 13.17
N HIS A 106 2.01 -3.44 13.18
CA HIS A 106 2.82 -3.33 11.96
C HIS A 106 3.39 -4.66 11.50
N ASN A 107 2.93 -5.16 10.36
CA ASN A 107 3.39 -6.41 9.78
C ASN A 107 4.27 -6.19 8.54
N HIS A 108 5.57 -6.45 8.69
CA HIS A 108 6.54 -6.47 7.59
C HIS A 108 6.90 -7.88 7.13
N ARG A 109 6.48 -8.92 7.86
CA ARG A 109 6.85 -10.31 7.56
C ARG A 109 5.74 -10.95 6.73
N PHE A 110 5.50 -10.38 5.56
CA PHE A 110 4.48 -10.91 4.66
C PHE A 110 5.12 -11.71 3.52
N PRO A 111 4.69 -12.96 3.25
CA PRO A 111 5.13 -13.73 2.09
C PRO A 111 4.54 -13.11 0.82
N CYS A 112 5.17 -12.06 0.31
CA CYS A 112 4.89 -11.53 -1.02
C CYS A 112 5.92 -12.07 -2.01
N GLN A 113 5.53 -12.14 -3.28
CA GLN A 113 6.42 -12.59 -4.33
C GLN A 113 7.65 -11.69 -4.37
N GLN A 114 8.82 -12.29 -4.23
CA GLN A 114 10.07 -11.55 -4.17
C GLN A 114 10.56 -11.26 -5.59
N GLN A 115 10.99 -10.02 -5.82
CA GLN A 115 11.70 -9.64 -7.01
C GLN A 115 13.19 -9.96 -6.85
N LEU A 116 13.89 -10.11 -7.98
CA LEU A 116 15.34 -10.27 -7.96
C LEU A 116 16.00 -8.97 -7.44
N PRO A 117 17.00 -9.06 -6.55
CA PRO A 117 17.81 -7.90 -6.17
C PRO A 117 18.41 -7.21 -7.41
N GLY A 118 18.35 -5.87 -7.42
CA GLY A 118 18.83 -5.05 -8.55
C GLY A 118 17.88 -4.99 -9.75
N SER A 119 16.69 -5.59 -9.69
CA SER A 119 15.67 -5.43 -10.73
C SER A 119 14.83 -4.16 -10.54
N LEU A 120 14.30 -3.61 -11.64
CA LEU A 120 13.49 -2.39 -11.66
C LEU A 120 11.97 -2.68 -11.67
N PHE A 121 11.56 -3.84 -11.16
CA PHE A 121 10.18 -4.34 -11.33
C PHE A 121 9.25 -4.05 -10.15
N CYS A 122 9.70 -3.32 -9.12
CA CYS A 122 8.95 -3.13 -7.87
C CYS A 122 7.54 -2.57 -8.08
N GLY A 123 7.36 -1.65 -9.04
CA GLY A 123 6.05 -1.14 -9.43
C GLY A 123 5.11 -2.21 -9.99
N TYR A 124 5.61 -3.14 -10.82
CA TYR A 124 4.83 -4.26 -11.33
C TYR A 124 4.40 -5.21 -10.22
N TYR A 125 5.30 -5.50 -9.27
CA TYR A 125 4.97 -6.30 -8.10
C TYR A 125 3.91 -5.61 -7.23
N CYS A 126 4.00 -4.29 -7.02
CA CYS A 126 2.98 -3.51 -6.30
C CYS A 126 1.60 -3.61 -6.97
N CYS A 127 1.56 -3.49 -8.31
CA CYS A 127 0.33 -3.66 -9.09
C CYS A 127 -0.21 -5.09 -9.01
N HIS A 128 0.66 -6.10 -9.08
CA HIS A 128 0.25 -7.49 -8.91
C HIS A 128 -0.36 -7.76 -7.54
N ILE A 129 0.25 -7.23 -6.48
CA ILE A 129 -0.30 -7.28 -5.12
C ILE A 129 -1.68 -6.62 -5.10
N LEU A 130 -1.84 -5.41 -5.65
CA LEU A 130 -3.15 -4.77 -5.73
C LEU A 130 -4.17 -5.64 -6.46
N MET A 131 -3.87 -6.11 -7.68
CA MET A 131 -4.78 -6.91 -8.51
C MET A 131 -5.20 -8.22 -7.83
N LYS A 132 -4.26 -8.95 -7.21
CA LYS A 132 -4.58 -10.21 -6.51
C LYS A 132 -5.39 -9.99 -5.23
N ASN A 133 -5.32 -8.80 -4.63
CA ASN A 133 -6.03 -8.49 -3.39
C ASN A 133 -7.34 -7.73 -3.63
N ALA A 134 -7.52 -7.05 -4.76
CA ALA A 134 -8.75 -6.34 -5.11
C ALA A 134 -10.00 -7.25 -5.07
N SER A 135 -9.85 -8.53 -5.44
CA SER A 135 -10.92 -9.53 -5.35
C SER A 135 -11.25 -9.95 -3.92
N MET A 136 -10.30 -9.84 -2.98
CA MET A 136 -10.49 -10.12 -1.55
C MET A 136 -11.17 -8.99 -0.80
N PHE A 137 -11.15 -7.77 -1.34
CA PHE A 137 -11.72 -6.57 -0.71
C PHE A 137 -13.16 -6.28 -1.14
N LYS A 138 -13.84 -7.27 -1.77
CA LYS A 138 -15.29 -7.19 -1.95
C LYS A 138 -15.98 -7.10 -0.58
N SER A 139 -17.07 -6.34 -0.51
CA SER A 139 -17.84 -6.05 0.72
C SER A 139 -18.31 -7.27 1.51
N GLU A 140 -18.23 -8.47 0.93
CA GLU A 140 -18.69 -9.74 1.51
C GLU A 140 -17.57 -10.56 2.19
N TRP A 141 -16.31 -10.11 2.17
CA TRP A 141 -15.20 -10.90 2.72
C TRP A 141 -15.23 -10.97 4.26
N LYS A 142 -15.46 -12.18 4.79
CA LYS A 142 -15.52 -12.50 6.24
C LYS A 142 -14.28 -13.25 6.76
N GLY A 143 -13.15 -13.20 6.06
CA GLY A 143 -11.98 -14.00 6.40
C GLY A 143 -11.21 -13.49 7.63
N SER A 144 -10.46 -14.39 8.28
CA SER A 144 -9.57 -14.06 9.40
C SER A 144 -8.18 -13.63 8.92
N VAL A 145 -7.35 -13.09 9.82
CA VAL A 145 -5.91 -12.83 9.54
C VAL A 145 -5.22 -14.10 9.05
N ALA A 146 -5.52 -15.24 9.67
CA ALA A 146 -4.97 -16.54 9.27
C ALA A 146 -5.40 -16.94 7.84
N ALA A 147 -6.66 -16.71 7.47
CA ALA A 147 -7.14 -16.96 6.11
C ALA A 147 -6.46 -16.03 5.07
N MET A 148 -6.18 -14.77 5.44
CA MET A 148 -5.38 -13.85 4.64
C MET A 148 -3.91 -14.31 4.51
N GLU A 149 -3.31 -14.83 5.57
CA GLU A 149 -1.95 -15.37 5.54
C GLU A 149 -1.85 -16.66 4.71
N GLU A 150 -2.87 -17.53 4.79
CA GLU A 150 -2.96 -18.80 4.06
C GLU A 150 -3.26 -18.59 2.56
N TYR A 151 -4.18 -17.69 2.21
CA TYR A 151 -4.48 -17.36 0.81
C TYR A 151 -3.28 -16.71 0.08
N ARG A 152 -2.36 -16.08 0.83
CA ARG A 152 -1.13 -15.50 0.27
C ARG A 152 0.09 -16.42 0.34
N ARG A 153 -0.05 -17.62 0.92
CA ARG A 153 0.95 -18.70 0.80
C ARG A 153 1.08 -19.40 -0.58
N PRO A 154 0.22 -19.27 -1.62
CA PRO A 154 0.25 -20.19 -2.76
C PRO A 154 1.62 -20.36 -3.43
N ARG A 155 2.16 -21.55 -3.20
CA ARG A 155 3.15 -22.32 -3.98
C ARG A 155 4.43 -21.56 -4.34
N MET A 156 5.25 -21.36 -3.32
CA MET A 156 6.72 -21.30 -3.34
C MET A 156 7.42 -22.49 -4.07
N THR A 157 6.73 -23.28 -4.88
CA THR A 157 7.28 -24.44 -5.59
C THR A 157 7.40 -24.24 -7.10
N MET A 158 7.02 -23.09 -7.65
CA MET A 158 7.49 -22.75 -8.99
C MET A 158 8.99 -22.45 -8.90
N GLU A 159 9.80 -23.42 -9.32
CA GLU A 159 11.22 -23.27 -9.63
C GLU A 159 11.48 -21.84 -10.12
N HIS A 160 12.36 -21.11 -9.41
CA HIS A 160 12.61 -19.69 -9.60
C HIS A 160 12.80 -19.34 -11.09
N ARG A 161 11.75 -18.84 -11.76
CA ARG A 161 11.80 -18.22 -13.10
C ARG A 161 11.33 -16.76 -13.03
N PRO A 162 12.14 -15.86 -12.45
CA PRO A 162 11.72 -14.48 -12.16
C PRO A 162 11.31 -13.70 -13.43
N LYS A 163 11.94 -14.00 -14.57
CA LYS A 163 11.57 -13.42 -15.87
C LYS A 163 10.15 -13.79 -16.30
N TRP A 164 9.73 -15.03 -16.06
CA TRP A 164 8.40 -15.51 -16.44
C TRP A 164 7.30 -14.94 -15.54
N VAL A 165 7.61 -14.78 -14.25
CA VAL A 165 6.76 -14.08 -13.28
C VAL A 165 6.50 -12.64 -13.74
N VAL A 166 7.56 -11.88 -13.98
CA VAL A 166 7.44 -10.47 -14.38
C VAL A 166 6.71 -10.35 -15.70
N TYR A 167 7.03 -11.21 -16.68
CA TYR A 167 6.31 -11.26 -17.95
C TYR A 167 4.81 -11.51 -17.77
N ASN A 168 4.42 -12.45 -16.90
CA ASN A 168 3.01 -12.70 -16.64
C ASN A 168 2.32 -11.53 -15.94
N ILE A 169 2.99 -10.89 -14.97
CA ILE A 169 2.47 -9.68 -14.32
C ILE A 169 2.27 -8.57 -15.36
N GLN A 170 3.26 -8.33 -16.22
CA GLN A 170 3.17 -7.34 -17.30
C GLN A 170 2.03 -7.67 -18.26
N ARG A 171 1.88 -8.94 -18.67
CA ARG A 171 0.82 -9.39 -19.56
C ARG A 171 -0.57 -9.21 -18.92
N GLU A 172 -0.75 -9.62 -17.66
CA GLU A 172 -2.00 -9.42 -16.92
C GLU A 172 -2.33 -7.94 -16.79
N PHE A 173 -1.34 -7.11 -16.45
CA PHE A 173 -1.52 -5.67 -16.28
C PHE A 173 -1.86 -4.96 -17.58
N VAL A 174 -1.18 -5.28 -18.68
CA VAL A 174 -1.48 -4.75 -20.02
C VAL A 174 -2.87 -5.19 -20.49
N HIS A 175 -3.26 -6.43 -20.21
CA HIS A 175 -4.60 -6.92 -20.53
C HIS A 175 -5.68 -6.13 -19.78
N LEU A 176 -5.51 -5.92 -18.48
CA LEU A 176 -6.42 -5.10 -17.66
C LEU A 176 -6.47 -3.66 -18.17
N ILE A 177 -5.31 -3.06 -18.47
CA ILE A 177 -5.25 -1.69 -18.99
C ILE A 177 -6.03 -1.58 -20.31
N ASN A 178 -5.75 -2.45 -21.27
CA ASN A 178 -6.34 -2.37 -22.61
C ASN A 178 -7.84 -2.69 -22.63
N ASN A 179 -8.33 -3.51 -21.70
CA ASN A 179 -9.71 -3.99 -21.73
C ASN A 179 -10.63 -3.28 -20.74
N GLU A 180 -10.11 -2.80 -19.61
CA GLU A 180 -10.92 -2.25 -18.52
C GLU A 180 -10.65 -0.77 -18.24
N VAL A 181 -9.48 -0.26 -18.64
CA VAL A 181 -9.01 1.08 -18.25
C VAL A 181 -8.90 2.03 -19.44
N ILE A 182 -8.59 1.53 -20.62
CA ILE A 182 -8.49 2.28 -21.87
C ILE A 182 -9.71 2.00 -22.75
N LYS A 183 -10.37 3.05 -23.21
CA LYS A 183 -11.45 3.01 -24.20
C LYS A 183 -10.91 2.55 -25.55
N PRO A 184 -11.76 2.04 -26.46
CA PRO A 184 -11.34 1.75 -27.83
C PRO A 184 -10.69 2.94 -28.57
N SER A 185 -10.94 4.18 -28.14
CA SER A 185 -10.29 5.40 -28.67
C SER A 185 -8.84 5.60 -28.22
N GLY A 186 -8.34 4.83 -27.25
CA GLY A 186 -7.03 5.03 -26.63
C GLY A 186 -7.06 5.94 -25.39
N ASP A 187 -8.22 6.52 -25.05
CA ASP A 187 -8.38 7.36 -23.85
C ASP A 187 -8.69 6.53 -22.60
N PHE A 188 -8.27 6.99 -21.43
CA PHE A 188 -8.69 6.38 -20.15
C PHE A 188 -10.21 6.52 -19.92
N PHE A 189 -10.86 5.51 -19.33
CA PHE A 189 -12.31 5.52 -19.04
C PHE A 189 -12.73 6.70 -18.14
N GLU A 190 -11.85 7.17 -17.26
CA GLU A 190 -11.99 8.45 -16.56
C GLU A 190 -10.75 9.34 -16.77
N ARG A 191 -10.98 10.65 -16.98
CA ARG A 191 -9.89 11.65 -16.90
C ARG A 191 -9.36 11.63 -15.47
N VAL A 192 -8.09 11.27 -15.31
CA VAL A 192 -7.34 11.30 -14.03
C VAL A 192 -7.53 12.62 -13.25
N GLU A 193 -7.85 13.72 -13.96
CA GLU A 193 -8.21 15.03 -13.38
C GLU A 193 -9.44 15.01 -12.44
N GLN A 194 -10.44 14.15 -12.68
CA GLN A 194 -11.62 14.04 -11.81
C GLN A 194 -11.31 13.32 -10.49
N VAL A 195 -10.32 12.43 -10.47
CA VAL A 195 -9.85 11.79 -9.23
C VAL A 195 -9.05 12.78 -8.38
N VAL A 196 -8.23 13.64 -9.00
CA VAL A 196 -7.42 14.65 -8.31
C VAL A 196 -8.27 15.78 -7.72
N SER A 197 -9.27 16.26 -8.47
CA SER A 197 -10.20 17.32 -8.00
C SER A 197 -11.11 16.89 -6.85
N ARG A 198 -11.40 15.58 -6.70
CA ARG A 198 -12.13 15.01 -5.55
C ARG A 198 -11.27 14.84 -4.29
N VAL A 199 -9.95 15.02 -4.40
CA VAL A 199 -8.99 14.94 -3.29
C VAL A 199 -8.51 16.33 -2.88
N HIS A 200 -8.41 17.26 -3.83
CA HIS A 200 -8.17 18.69 -3.58
C HIS A 200 -9.19 19.54 -4.34
N PRO A 201 -10.30 19.96 -3.68
CA PRO A 201 -11.11 21.03 -4.23
C PRO A 201 -10.25 22.28 -4.26
N ARG A 202 -10.05 22.86 -5.45
CA ARG A 202 -9.45 24.19 -5.57
C ARG A 202 -10.39 25.18 -4.89
N GLN A 203 -9.85 25.98 -3.98
CA GLN A 203 -10.52 27.15 -3.41
C GLN A 203 -10.83 28.18 -4.50
#